data_AF-A0A177C766-F1
#
_entry.id   AF-A0A177C766-F1
#
_cell.length_a   1.000
_cell.length_b   1.000
_cell.length_c   1.000
_cell.angle_alpha   90.00
_cell.angle_beta   90.00
_cell.angle_gamma   90.00
#
_symmetry.space_group_name_H-M   'P 1'
#
loop_
_entity.id
_entity.type
_entity.pdbx_description
1 polymer ?
#
loop_
_entity_poly.entity_id
_entity_poly.type
_entity_poly.pdbx_seq_one_letter_code
_entity_poly.pdbx_strand_id
1 'polypeptide(L)'
;MASHRVDDFHSWRQYDTSGSIGPQYQLAVNASNATSWISYAGDPSLWTLRIDDQAIIPIRLLDNEERHCQDWIQKRYPEMNQIRLNGSYFNKTWLSSPAINRVPTDELFHFSHCILAVKRYIKAKDTGKHVCGRDIDKKHVQHCLDALDWWAFPEGRSGEDIPNSNRTFWWRTKVCFD
;
A
#
# COMPACT_ATOMS: atom_id res chain seq x y z
N MET A 1 -22.53 5.38 -23.97
CA MET A 1 -21.32 4.93 -23.24
C MET A 1 -20.54 6.18 -22.86
N ALA A 2 -20.58 6.58 -21.59
CA ALA A 2 -19.90 7.78 -21.14
C ALA A 2 -18.38 7.50 -21.07
N SER A 3 -17.63 8.18 -21.92
CA SER A 3 -16.18 8.31 -21.83
C SER A 3 -15.87 9.14 -20.57
N HIS A 4 -15.68 8.50 -19.43
CA HIS A 4 -15.06 9.15 -18.28
C HIS A 4 -13.61 9.45 -18.65
N ARG A 5 -13.31 10.73 -18.89
CA ARG A 5 -11.92 11.16 -19.10
C ARG A 5 -11.17 10.95 -17.80
N VAL A 6 -9.92 10.49 -17.94
CA VAL A 6 -8.95 10.34 -16.85
C VAL A 6 -8.71 11.66 -16.08
N ASP A 7 -9.20 12.80 -16.60
CA ASP A 7 -9.08 14.15 -16.07
C ASP A 7 -9.86 14.44 -14.77
N ASP A 8 -10.82 13.60 -14.34
CA ASP A 8 -11.57 13.83 -13.09
C ASP A 8 -10.80 13.41 -11.82
N PHE A 9 -9.65 12.75 -12.00
CA PHE A 9 -8.73 12.42 -10.93
C PHE A 9 -7.46 13.21 -11.14
N HIS A 10 -6.91 13.80 -10.09
CA HIS A 10 -5.48 14.08 -10.08
C HIS A 10 -4.74 12.73 -10.03
N SER A 11 -4.74 11.99 -11.14
CA SER A 11 -3.91 10.81 -11.33
C SER A 11 -2.53 11.28 -11.75
N TRP A 12 -1.49 10.78 -11.09
CA TRP A 12 -0.13 11.14 -11.42
C TRP A 12 0.72 9.88 -11.59
N ARG A 13 1.77 10.01 -12.39
CA ARG A 13 2.86 9.04 -12.42
C ARG A 13 3.82 9.40 -11.30
N GLN A 14 3.62 8.83 -10.11
CA GLN A 14 4.44 9.17 -8.94
C GLN A 14 5.88 8.68 -9.09
N TYR A 15 6.03 7.55 -9.76
CA TYR A 15 7.25 6.79 -9.86
C TYR A 15 7.58 6.55 -11.32
N ASP A 16 8.86 6.45 -11.63
CA ASP A 16 9.32 6.12 -12.97
C ASP A 16 9.06 4.63 -13.23
N THR A 17 8.06 4.35 -14.07
CA THR A 17 7.69 3.00 -14.51
C THR A 17 8.29 2.63 -15.86
N SER A 18 9.23 3.44 -16.38
CA SER A 18 9.86 3.20 -17.68
C SER A 18 10.55 1.83 -17.74
N GLY A 19 10.25 1.05 -18.78
CA GLY A 19 10.82 -0.28 -18.97
C GLY A 19 10.24 -1.38 -18.07
N SER A 20 9.13 -1.12 -17.37
CA SER A 20 8.40 -2.11 -16.56
C SER A 20 6.98 -2.34 -17.07
N ILE A 21 6.40 -3.48 -16.72
CA ILE A 21 5.05 -3.92 -17.12
C ILE A 21 4.15 -3.93 -15.89
N GLY A 22 3.14 -3.07 -15.87
CA GLY A 22 2.16 -2.98 -14.80
C GLY A 22 1.53 -1.59 -14.69
N PRO A 23 0.77 -1.33 -13.61
CA PRO A 23 0.07 -0.07 -13.39
C PRO A 23 0.98 1.15 -13.51
N GLN A 24 0.59 2.10 -14.36
CA GLN A 24 1.39 3.29 -14.66
C GLN A 24 1.02 4.48 -13.77
N TYR A 25 -0.21 4.51 -13.28
CA TYR A 25 -0.76 5.65 -12.56
C TYR A 25 -0.99 5.33 -11.10
N GLN A 26 -0.86 6.36 -10.27
CA GLN A 26 -1.26 6.35 -8.88
C GLN A 26 -2.19 7.51 -8.57
N LEU A 27 -3.14 7.24 -7.69
CA LEU A 27 -4.08 8.23 -7.15
C LEU A 27 -4.15 8.07 -5.63
N ALA A 28 -3.95 9.14 -4.87
CA ALA A 28 -4.34 9.13 -3.46
C ALA A 28 -5.85 9.30 -3.33
N VAL A 29 -6.51 8.39 -2.61
CA VAL A 29 -7.95 8.47 -2.34
C VAL A 29 -8.15 9.23 -1.03
N ASN A 30 -9.00 10.24 -1.08
CA ASN A 30 -9.40 11.04 0.07
C ASN A 30 -10.91 11.35 -0.05
N ALA A 31 -11.44 12.08 0.92
CA ALA A 31 -12.87 12.38 0.95
C ALA A 31 -13.39 13.18 -0.27
N SER A 32 -12.55 13.97 -0.94
CA SER A 32 -12.98 14.77 -2.09
C SER A 32 -13.11 13.96 -3.37
N ASN A 33 -12.35 12.87 -3.53
CA ASN A 33 -12.33 12.07 -4.77
C ASN A 33 -12.84 10.63 -4.62
N ALA A 34 -13.16 10.17 -3.40
CA ALA A 34 -13.61 8.79 -3.14
C ALA A 34 -14.84 8.38 -3.97
N THR A 35 -15.87 9.24 -4.05
CA THR A 35 -17.10 8.95 -4.81
C THR A 35 -16.83 8.83 -6.31
N SER A 36 -16.03 9.73 -6.86
CA SER A 36 -15.62 9.67 -8.26
C SER A 36 -14.85 8.38 -8.51
N TRP A 37 -13.89 8.03 -7.62
CA TRP A 37 -13.04 6.85 -7.79
C TRP A 37 -13.87 5.57 -7.80
N ILE A 38 -14.82 5.41 -6.87
CA ILE A 38 -15.73 4.25 -6.86
C ILE A 38 -16.50 4.15 -8.18
N SER A 39 -16.98 5.29 -8.70
CA SER A 39 -17.72 5.32 -9.96
C SER A 39 -16.85 4.88 -11.15
N TYR A 40 -15.56 5.26 -11.15
CA TYR A 40 -14.58 4.83 -12.16
C TYR A 40 -14.17 3.36 -12.00
N ALA A 41 -13.90 2.93 -10.78
CA ALA A 41 -13.43 1.58 -10.45
C ALA A 41 -14.41 0.50 -10.94
N GLY A 42 -15.69 0.86 -11.10
CA GLY A 42 -16.71 0.00 -11.66
C GLY A 42 -17.01 -1.14 -10.69
N ASP A 43 -16.69 -2.36 -11.09
CA ASP A 43 -16.89 -3.56 -10.27
C ASP A 43 -15.84 -3.62 -9.13
N PRO A 44 -16.24 -3.49 -7.84
CA PRO A 44 -15.32 -3.58 -6.71
C PRO A 44 -14.62 -4.94 -6.59
N SER A 45 -15.16 -6.01 -7.18
CA SER A 45 -14.58 -7.36 -7.14
C SER A 45 -13.25 -7.47 -7.90
N LEU A 46 -12.97 -6.50 -8.79
CA LEU A 46 -11.74 -6.43 -9.56
C LEU A 46 -10.57 -5.82 -8.78
N TRP A 47 -10.81 -5.35 -7.55
CA TRP A 47 -9.86 -4.59 -6.76
C TRP A 47 -9.65 -5.23 -5.39
N THR A 48 -8.44 -5.08 -4.85
CA THR A 48 -8.11 -5.52 -3.50
C THR A 48 -7.17 -4.53 -2.83
N LEU A 49 -7.21 -4.48 -1.50
CA LEU A 49 -6.32 -3.65 -0.69
C LEU A 49 -5.09 -4.48 -0.25
N ARG A 50 -3.89 -4.02 -0.59
CA ARG A 50 -2.65 -4.38 0.11
C ARG A 50 -2.58 -3.57 1.40
N ILE A 51 -2.66 -4.23 2.54
CA ILE A 51 -2.79 -3.56 3.85
C ILE A 51 -1.49 -2.88 4.25
N ASP A 52 -0.34 -3.52 4.04
CA ASP A 52 0.99 -3.00 4.38
C ASP A 52 1.30 -1.66 3.70
N ASP A 53 0.98 -1.56 2.41
CA ASP A 53 1.27 -0.37 1.61
C ASP A 53 0.06 0.58 1.47
N GLN A 54 -1.08 0.20 2.04
CA GLN A 54 -2.36 0.92 1.96
C GLN A 54 -2.76 1.22 0.51
N ALA A 55 -2.50 0.24 -0.37
CA ALA A 55 -2.63 0.38 -1.81
C ALA A 55 -3.76 -0.50 -2.34
N ILE A 56 -4.74 0.11 -3.01
CA ILE A 56 -5.71 -0.58 -3.84
C ILE A 56 -5.02 -0.96 -5.16
N ILE A 57 -5.12 -2.22 -5.52
CA ILE A 57 -4.52 -2.79 -6.73
C ILE A 57 -5.54 -3.66 -7.46
N PRO A 58 -5.40 -3.88 -8.78
CA PRO A 58 -6.17 -4.89 -9.49
C PRO A 58 -5.95 -6.28 -8.87
N ILE A 59 -7.02 -7.00 -8.54
CA ILE A 59 -6.93 -8.31 -7.87
C ILE A 59 -6.15 -9.33 -8.70
N ARG A 60 -6.19 -9.20 -10.04
CA ARG A 60 -5.42 -10.04 -10.98
C ARG A 60 -3.90 -9.92 -10.83
N LEU A 61 -3.41 -8.85 -10.20
CA LEU A 61 -1.98 -8.61 -9.93
C LEU A 61 -1.55 -9.11 -8.54
N LEU A 62 -2.50 -9.47 -7.68
CA LEU A 62 -2.21 -10.14 -6.41
C LEU A 62 -1.87 -11.60 -6.73
N ASP A 63 -0.62 -12.01 -6.56
CA ASP A 63 -0.21 -13.40 -6.74
C ASP A 63 -0.29 -14.21 -5.45
N ASN A 64 0.09 -15.49 -5.49
CA ASN A 64 -0.02 -16.39 -4.34
C ASN A 64 0.95 -16.05 -3.20
N GLU A 65 2.12 -15.53 -3.53
CA GLU A 65 3.11 -15.11 -2.53
C GLU A 65 2.61 -13.86 -1.80
N GLU A 66 2.11 -12.89 -2.56
CA GLU A 66 1.51 -11.67 -2.02
C GLU A 66 0.26 -12.00 -1.19
N ARG A 67 -0.61 -12.90 -1.66
CA ARG A 67 -1.76 -13.40 -0.88
C ARG A 67 -1.33 -13.97 0.47
N HIS A 68 -0.31 -14.83 0.50
CA HIS A 68 0.17 -15.43 1.73
C HIS A 68 0.61 -14.37 2.76
N CYS A 69 1.34 -13.34 2.31
CA CYS A 69 1.75 -12.24 3.18
C CYS A 69 0.57 -11.39 3.63
N GLN A 70 -0.37 -11.06 2.75
CA GLN A 70 -1.59 -10.33 3.12
C GLN A 70 -2.45 -11.12 4.12
N ASP A 71 -2.55 -12.44 3.99
CA ASP A 71 -3.28 -13.28 4.95
C ASP A 71 -2.65 -13.26 6.34
N TRP A 72 -1.32 -13.24 6.42
CA TRP A 72 -0.61 -13.05 7.68
C TRP A 72 -0.90 -11.68 8.30
N ILE A 73 -0.81 -10.60 7.50
CA ILE A 73 -1.10 -9.22 7.95
C ILE A 73 -2.53 -9.14 8.48
N GLN A 74 -3.50 -9.70 7.75
CA GLN A 74 -4.92 -9.69 8.13
C GLN A 74 -5.19 -10.37 9.48
N LYS A 75 -4.46 -11.45 9.78
CA LYS A 75 -4.57 -12.17 11.06
C LYS A 75 -3.86 -11.43 12.19
N ARG A 76 -2.70 -10.83 11.89
CA ARG A 76 -1.86 -10.15 12.88
C ARG A 76 -2.40 -8.78 13.29
N TYR A 77 -3.02 -8.05 12.34
CA TYR A 77 -3.53 -6.68 12.49
C TYR A 77 -5.03 -6.63 12.19
N PRO A 78 -5.88 -7.18 13.07
CA PRO A 78 -7.31 -7.29 12.83
C PRO A 78 -8.00 -5.94 12.62
N GLU A 79 -7.54 -4.86 13.26
CA GLU A 79 -8.08 -3.51 13.10
C GLU A 79 -7.91 -2.98 11.67
N MET A 80 -6.77 -3.25 11.04
CA MET A 80 -6.56 -2.93 9.62
C MET A 80 -7.35 -3.85 8.71
N ASN A 81 -7.48 -5.12 9.07
CA ASN A 81 -8.34 -6.03 8.32
C ASN A 81 -9.80 -5.57 8.38
N GLN A 82 -10.26 -4.95 9.47
CA GLN A 82 -11.59 -4.34 9.52
C GLN A 82 -11.75 -3.17 8.54
N ILE A 83 -10.71 -2.36 8.33
CA ILE A 83 -10.72 -1.32 7.28
C ILE A 83 -10.97 -1.98 5.91
N ARG A 84 -10.31 -3.11 5.64
CA ARG A 84 -10.51 -3.89 4.41
C ARG A 84 -11.94 -4.46 4.31
N LEU A 85 -12.38 -5.18 5.34
CA LEU A 85 -13.68 -5.87 5.35
C LEU A 85 -14.86 -4.90 5.23
N ASN A 86 -14.77 -3.74 5.89
CA ASN A 86 -15.82 -2.72 5.87
C ASN A 86 -15.74 -1.79 4.65
N GLY A 87 -14.74 -1.94 3.79
CA GLY A 87 -14.54 -1.04 2.66
C GLY A 87 -14.21 0.40 3.06
N SER A 88 -13.71 0.63 4.28
CA SER A 88 -13.48 1.98 4.80
C SER A 88 -12.48 2.76 3.95
N TYR A 89 -11.55 2.08 3.28
CA TYR A 89 -10.53 2.64 2.40
C TYR A 89 -11.09 3.36 1.14
N PHE A 90 -12.37 3.20 0.81
CA PHE A 90 -13.09 3.97 -0.22
C PHE A 90 -14.30 4.74 0.33
N ASN A 91 -14.59 4.64 1.64
CA ASN A 91 -15.73 5.30 2.24
C ASN A 91 -15.43 6.78 2.50
N LYS A 92 -16.13 7.68 1.78
CA LYS A 92 -15.96 9.13 1.91
C LYS A 92 -16.07 9.63 3.35
N THR A 93 -17.07 9.16 4.10
CA THR A 93 -17.30 9.57 5.48
C THR A 93 -16.12 9.19 6.37
N TRP A 94 -15.64 7.95 6.26
CA TRP A 94 -14.49 7.47 7.00
C TRP A 94 -13.20 8.23 6.61
N LEU A 95 -12.96 8.44 5.32
CA LEU A 95 -11.81 9.17 4.78
C LEU A 95 -11.77 10.65 5.19
N SER A 96 -12.91 11.24 5.58
CA SER A 96 -13.00 12.59 6.16
C SER A 96 -12.89 12.63 7.68
N SER A 97 -12.90 11.45 8.34
CA SER A 97 -12.99 11.37 9.80
C SER A 97 -11.61 11.43 10.45
N PRO A 98 -11.52 11.83 11.74
CA PRO A 98 -10.28 11.74 12.51
C PRO A 98 -9.73 10.31 12.66
N ALA A 99 -10.55 9.28 12.40
CA ALA A 99 -10.16 7.89 12.55
C ALA A 99 -9.01 7.48 11.61
N ILE A 100 -8.87 8.14 10.45
CA ILE A 100 -7.76 7.88 9.52
C ILE A 100 -6.40 8.13 10.17
N ASN A 101 -6.31 9.03 11.15
CA ASN A 101 -5.05 9.38 11.82
C ASN A 101 -4.75 8.52 13.05
N ARG A 102 -5.59 7.52 13.33
CA ARG A 102 -5.56 6.71 14.56
C ARG A 102 -5.54 5.20 14.28
N VAL A 103 -5.01 4.80 13.12
CA VAL A 103 -4.87 3.37 12.81
C VAL A 103 -3.68 2.82 13.62
N PRO A 104 -3.89 1.82 14.49
CA PRO A 104 -2.81 1.27 15.31
C PRO A 104 -1.85 0.45 14.44
N THR A 105 -0.56 0.70 14.61
CA THR A 105 0.55 -0.04 14.00
C THR A 105 1.62 -0.30 15.03
N ASP A 106 2.53 -1.21 14.74
CA ASP A 106 3.68 -1.49 15.59
C ASP A 106 4.97 -1.56 14.73
N GLU A 107 6.13 -1.72 15.37
CA GLU A 107 7.40 -1.82 14.65
C GLU A 107 7.46 -3.09 13.78
N LEU A 108 6.80 -4.16 14.20
CA LEU A 108 6.70 -5.37 13.39
C LEU A 108 5.94 -5.13 12.08
N PHE A 109 4.92 -4.27 12.08
CA PHE A 109 4.18 -3.89 10.88
C PHE A 109 5.11 -3.18 9.91
N HIS A 110 5.88 -2.19 10.40
CA HIS A 110 6.85 -1.45 9.61
C HIS A 110 7.96 -2.37 9.08
N PHE A 111 8.52 -3.24 9.92
CA PHE A 111 9.52 -4.24 9.53
C PHE A 111 8.99 -5.16 8.42
N SER A 112 7.77 -5.68 8.56
CA SER A 112 7.14 -6.54 7.55
C SER A 112 6.90 -5.83 6.23
N HIS A 113 6.47 -4.55 6.26
CA HIS A 113 6.34 -3.70 5.08
C HIS A 113 7.69 -3.53 4.38
N CYS A 114 8.76 -3.24 5.11
CA CYS A 114 10.10 -3.05 4.54
C CYS A 114 10.62 -4.32 3.86
N ILE A 115 10.43 -5.49 4.47
CA ILE A 115 10.76 -6.78 3.83
C ILE A 115 9.98 -6.95 2.54
N LEU A 116 8.66 -6.71 2.55
CA LEU A 116 7.83 -6.88 1.36
C LEU A 116 8.20 -5.89 0.25
N ALA A 117 8.52 -4.64 0.59
CA ALA A 117 8.98 -3.64 -0.36
C ALA A 117 10.25 -4.11 -1.10
N VAL A 118 11.24 -4.64 -0.39
CA VAL A 118 12.47 -5.17 -0.99
C VAL A 118 12.19 -6.40 -1.86
N LYS A 119 11.38 -7.34 -1.38
CA LYS A 119 10.99 -8.54 -2.14
C LYS A 119 10.30 -8.17 -3.46
N ARG A 120 9.36 -7.23 -3.42
CA ARG A 120 8.64 -6.75 -4.61
C ARG A 120 9.58 -6.06 -5.59
N TYR A 121 10.54 -5.27 -5.11
CA TYR A 121 11.55 -4.64 -5.97
C TYR A 121 12.40 -5.68 -6.70
N ILE A 122 12.93 -6.68 -5.98
CA ILE A 122 13.71 -7.78 -6.59
C ILE A 122 12.87 -8.49 -7.64
N LYS A 123 11.64 -8.90 -7.29
CA LYS A 123 10.72 -9.55 -8.21
C LYS A 123 10.44 -8.73 -9.46
N ALA A 124 10.25 -7.43 -9.31
CA ALA A 124 10.02 -6.53 -10.44
C ALA A 124 11.27 -6.35 -11.31
N LYS A 125 12.47 -6.34 -10.72
CA LYS A 125 13.74 -6.34 -11.45
C LYS A 125 13.95 -7.62 -12.25
N ASP A 126 13.62 -8.77 -11.68
CA ASP A 126 13.84 -10.08 -12.32
C ASP A 126 12.82 -10.37 -13.42
N THR A 127 11.56 -9.97 -13.22
CA THR A 127 10.46 -10.31 -14.14
C THR A 127 10.09 -9.18 -15.10
N GLY A 128 10.55 -7.96 -14.83
CA GLY A 128 10.09 -6.73 -15.48
C GLY A 128 8.66 -6.32 -15.11
N LYS A 129 7.97 -7.01 -14.20
CA LYS A 129 6.56 -6.76 -13.85
C LYS A 129 6.41 -6.17 -12.45
N HIS A 130 5.50 -5.22 -12.27
CA HIS A 130 5.17 -4.65 -10.96
C HIS A 130 3.67 -4.57 -10.72
N VAL A 131 3.28 -4.43 -9.44
CA VAL A 131 1.88 -4.34 -9.01
C VAL A 131 1.49 -2.90 -8.70
N CYS A 132 2.45 -2.10 -8.23
CA CYS A 132 2.33 -0.66 -8.10
C CYS A 132 3.65 0.02 -8.46
N GLY A 133 3.63 1.24 -9.00
CA GLY A 133 4.88 1.97 -9.31
C GLY A 133 5.80 2.14 -8.09
N ARG A 134 5.24 2.12 -6.87
CA ARG A 134 6.00 2.16 -5.62
C ARG A 134 6.89 0.93 -5.40
N ASP A 135 6.54 -0.20 -6.01
CA ASP A 135 7.29 -1.45 -5.92
C ASP A 135 8.64 -1.35 -6.66
N ILE A 136 8.77 -0.42 -7.60
CA ILE A 136 9.99 -0.18 -8.39
C ILE A 136 10.67 1.16 -8.08
N ASP A 137 10.14 1.91 -7.11
CA ASP A 137 10.74 3.17 -6.68
C ASP A 137 12.01 2.94 -5.87
N LYS A 138 13.16 3.24 -6.48
CA LYS A 138 14.47 3.11 -5.84
C LYS A 138 14.56 3.87 -4.51
N LYS A 139 13.94 5.05 -4.40
CA LYS A 139 14.02 5.85 -3.17
C LYS A 139 13.24 5.19 -2.03
N HIS A 140 12.04 4.70 -2.33
CA HIS A 140 11.24 3.94 -1.37
C HIS A 140 11.95 2.66 -0.91
N VAL A 141 12.57 1.93 -1.83
CA VAL A 141 13.27 0.67 -1.51
C VAL A 141 14.54 0.95 -0.72
N GLN A 142 15.31 1.98 -1.07
CA GLN A 142 16.45 2.41 -0.26
C GLN A 142 16.03 2.77 1.16
N HIS A 143 14.96 3.56 1.33
CA HIS A 143 14.43 3.87 2.66
C HIS A 143 14.05 2.62 3.47
N CYS A 144 13.47 1.60 2.81
CA CYS A 144 13.17 0.34 3.48
C CYS A 144 14.42 -0.45 3.85
N LEU A 145 15.46 -0.45 3.01
CA LEU A 145 16.75 -1.07 3.32
C LEU A 145 17.43 -0.35 4.49
N ASP A 146 17.47 0.98 4.51
CA ASP A 146 18.04 1.77 5.61
C ASP A 146 17.31 1.47 6.94
N ALA A 147 15.99 1.26 6.89
CA ALA A 147 15.22 0.84 8.06
C ALA A 147 15.58 -0.59 8.50
N LEU A 148 15.71 -1.53 7.57
CA LEU A 148 16.17 -2.90 7.84
C LEU A 148 17.58 -2.94 8.42
N ASP A 149 18.49 -2.09 7.95
CA ASP A 149 19.82 -1.91 8.52
C ASP A 149 19.74 -1.41 9.96
N TRP A 150 18.82 -0.48 10.27
CA TRP A 150 18.59 -0.03 11.64
C TRP A 150 18.16 -1.16 12.59
N TRP A 151 17.30 -2.07 12.12
CA TRP A 151 16.90 -3.26 12.90
C TRP A 151 18.02 -4.31 12.99
N ALA A 152 18.82 -4.49 11.93
CA ALA A 152 19.87 -5.51 11.86
C ALA A 152 21.18 -5.10 12.57
N PHE A 153 21.51 -3.80 12.54
CA PHE A 153 22.74 -3.23 13.09
C PHE A 153 22.42 -2.05 14.03
N PRO A 154 21.81 -2.32 15.18
CA PRO A 154 21.44 -1.25 16.10
C PRO A 154 22.68 -0.78 16.87
N GLU A 155 23.48 0.13 16.29
CA GLU A 155 24.70 0.69 16.89
C GLU A 155 24.40 1.26 18.30
N GLY A 156 24.72 0.50 19.34
CA GLY A 156 24.49 0.88 20.74
C GLY A 156 23.02 0.90 21.19
N ARG A 157 22.09 0.32 20.41
CA ARG A 157 20.70 0.10 20.82
C ARG A 157 20.50 -1.40 20.99
N SER A 158 20.10 -1.86 22.17
CA SER A 158 19.94 -3.30 22.44
C SER A 158 18.88 -3.87 21.48
N GLY A 159 19.28 -4.78 20.58
CA GLY A 159 18.40 -5.43 19.61
C GLY A 159 17.30 -6.31 20.22
N GLU A 160 17.34 -6.54 21.54
CA GLU A 160 16.30 -7.26 22.28
C GLU A 160 15.25 -6.33 22.92
N ASP A 161 15.51 -5.02 23.00
CA ASP A 161 14.67 -4.03 23.70
C ASP A 161 14.18 -2.89 22.80
N ILE A 162 14.08 -3.06 21.47
CA ILE A 162 13.34 -2.09 20.66
C ILE A 162 11.87 -2.27 21.07
N PRO A 163 11.27 -1.35 21.86
CA PRO A 163 9.92 -1.56 22.32
C PRO A 163 9.04 -1.59 21.08
N ASN A 164 8.28 -2.66 20.89
CA ASN A 164 7.25 -2.74 19.85
C ASN A 164 6.06 -1.88 20.25
N SER A 165 6.34 -0.59 20.49
CA SER A 165 5.38 0.39 20.96
C SER A 165 4.30 0.53 19.90
N ASN A 166 3.04 0.47 20.34
CA ASN A 166 1.94 0.83 19.46
C ASN A 166 2.10 2.30 19.06
N ARG A 167 2.15 2.54 17.76
CA ARG A 167 2.15 3.86 17.15
C ARG A 167 0.85 4.05 16.40
N THR A 168 0.38 5.29 16.35
CA THR A 168 -0.72 5.65 15.46
C THR A 168 -0.14 6.05 14.11
N PHE A 169 -0.54 5.34 13.07
CA PHE A 169 -0.20 5.69 11.69
C PHE A 169 -1.34 6.46 11.04
N TRP A 170 -0.99 7.33 10.11
CA TRP A 170 -1.95 8.05 9.29
C TRP A 170 -2.29 7.24 8.05
N TRP A 171 -3.50 6.69 8.01
CA TRP A 171 -3.99 5.94 6.88
C TRP A 171 -4.13 6.82 5.63
N ARG A 172 -3.49 6.39 4.54
CA ARG A 172 -3.47 7.08 3.25
C ARG A 172 -3.65 6.07 2.14
N THR A 173 -4.91 5.83 1.78
CA THR A 173 -5.24 4.96 0.65
C THR A 173 -4.66 5.52 -0.63
N LYS A 174 -3.95 4.69 -1.39
CA LYS A 174 -3.53 4.96 -2.77
C LYS A 174 -4.14 3.91 -3.69
N VAL A 175 -4.31 4.22 -4.96
CA VAL A 175 -4.72 3.26 -5.98
C VAL A 175 -3.67 3.19 -7.05
N CYS A 176 -3.29 2.00 -7.48
CA CYS A 176 -2.38 1.78 -8.59
C CYS A 176 -3.20 1.19 -9.76
N PHE A 177 -3.23 1.88 -10.91
CA PHE A 177 -4.04 1.49 -12.06
C PHE A 177 -3.34 1.80 -13.40
N ASP A 178 -3.88 1.23 -14.47
CA ASP A 178 -3.35 1.34 -15.85
C ASP A 178 -3.87 2.58 -16.58
#